data_AF-A0A5N4B090-F1
#
_entry.id   AF-A0A5N4B090-F1
#
_cell.length_a   1.000
_cell.length_b   1.000
_cell.length_c   1.000
_cell.angle_alpha   90.00
_cell.angle_beta   90.00
_cell.angle_gamma   90.00
#
_symmetry.space_group_name_H-M   'P 1'
#
loop_
_entity.id
_entity.type
_entity.pdbx_description
1 polymer ?
#
loop_
_entity_poly.entity_id
_entity_poly.type
_entity_poly.pdbx_seq_one_letter_code
_entity_poly.pdbx_strand_id
1 'polypeptide(L)'
;MYANKEHVTLDTLLAAIKLKDLCDLGRTSLFYALKEMGFKFKMTNNRRGSCEQSHVVSMRNVFLLKYIRNLESEIPHDFVFLDETWVFSRGATKRTWQDDRAKNGKRYIIIHAGGRNGFIEGSSLIFSSTNKSFDYHDNMNAELFEKWFEESVLKKLAQPSIIVLDNASYHTRKSEKIPTASSTKEEISNWLKMKNRPFGTAMFKAELLEIDTFNREKIIDDVRPLVFTVNTGSDEESDYLSESDNDA
;
A
#
# COMPACT_ATOMS: atom_id res chain seq x y z
N MET A 1 24.52 14.15 -10.81
CA MET A 1 23.52 13.63 -11.77
C MET A 1 23.15 12.18 -11.45
N TYR A 2 23.76 11.13 -12.04
CA TYR A 2 23.31 9.75 -11.79
C TYR A 2 23.40 9.29 -10.31
N ALA A 3 24.51 9.57 -9.62
CA ALA A 3 24.69 9.25 -8.20
C ALA A 3 23.71 10.01 -7.27
N ASN A 4 23.15 11.13 -7.74
CA ASN A 4 22.19 11.94 -7.01
C ASN A 4 20.73 11.55 -7.30
N LYS A 5 20.50 10.45 -8.03
CA LYS A 5 19.16 10.01 -8.49
C LYS A 5 18.41 11.03 -9.38
N GLU A 6 19.12 11.95 -10.02
CA GLU A 6 18.52 12.90 -10.97
C GLU A 6 18.17 12.20 -12.29
N HIS A 7 17.05 12.56 -12.91
CA HIS A 7 16.69 12.08 -14.25
C HIS A 7 17.62 12.70 -15.30
N VAL A 8 18.48 11.88 -15.91
CA VAL A 8 19.50 12.33 -16.88
C VAL A 8 19.00 12.13 -18.30
N THR A 9 18.86 13.25 -19.02
CA THR A 9 18.56 13.33 -20.45
C THR A 9 19.74 13.94 -21.21
N LEU A 10 19.73 13.86 -22.55
CA LEU A 10 20.73 14.56 -23.37
C LEU A 10 20.75 16.07 -23.10
N ASP A 11 19.60 16.69 -22.89
CA ASP A 11 19.50 18.14 -22.65
C ASP A 11 20.03 18.55 -21.30
N THR A 12 19.64 17.83 -20.25
CA THR A 12 20.10 18.10 -18.89
C THR A 12 21.61 17.86 -18.77
N LEU A 13 22.14 16.84 -19.45
CA LEU A 13 23.57 16.59 -19.51
C LEU A 13 24.31 17.66 -20.32
N LEU A 14 23.77 18.07 -21.47
CA LEU A 14 24.38 19.12 -22.29
C LEU A 14 24.42 20.46 -21.56
N ALA A 15 23.34 20.82 -20.85
CA ALA A 15 23.30 22.00 -20.00
C ALA A 15 24.36 21.94 -18.89
N ALA A 16 24.51 20.79 -18.24
CA ALA A 16 25.52 20.60 -17.20
C ALA A 16 26.96 20.67 -17.73
N ILE A 17 27.20 20.16 -18.95
CA ILE A 17 28.50 20.23 -19.63
C ILE A 17 28.84 21.67 -19.98
N LYS A 18 27.88 22.43 -20.54
CA LYS A 18 28.05 23.84 -20.87
C LYS A 18 28.25 24.71 -19.62
N LEU A 19 27.50 24.44 -18.56
CA LEU A 19 27.62 25.16 -17.28
C LEU A 19 29.00 24.96 -16.64
N LYS A 20 29.59 23.78 -16.81
CA LYS A 20 30.89 23.43 -16.24
C LYS A 20 32.06 23.69 -17.19
N ASP A 21 31.79 24.28 -18.36
CA ASP A 21 32.76 24.58 -19.42
C ASP A 21 33.69 23.39 -19.75
N LEU A 22 33.12 22.17 -19.77
CA LEU A 22 33.91 20.94 -19.93
C LEU A 22 34.29 20.68 -21.40
N CYS A 23 33.39 21.00 -22.32
CA CYS A 23 33.61 20.90 -23.76
C CYS A 23 32.50 21.62 -24.54
N ASP A 24 32.84 22.14 -25.72
CA ASP A 24 31.88 22.72 -26.65
C ASP A 24 31.39 21.65 -27.64
N LEU A 25 30.30 20.97 -27.27
CA LEU A 25 29.68 19.93 -28.08
C LEU A 25 28.24 20.30 -28.43
N GLY A 26 27.82 19.94 -29.64
CA GLY A 26 26.42 19.92 -30.02
C GLY A 26 25.68 18.72 -29.43
N ARG A 27 24.35 18.80 -29.32
CA ARG A 27 23.49 17.71 -28.81
C ARG A 27 23.73 16.38 -29.54
N THR A 28 23.86 16.43 -30.87
CA THR A 28 24.11 15.26 -31.72
C THR A 28 25.48 14.65 -31.44
N SER A 29 26.51 15.49 -31.29
CA SER A 29 27.87 15.04 -30.95
C SER A 29 27.91 14.39 -29.57
N LEU A 30 27.19 14.95 -28.59
CA LEU A 30 27.05 14.34 -27.26
C LEU A 30 26.38 12.97 -27.34
N PHE A 31 25.34 12.81 -28.17
CA PHE A 31 24.69 11.51 -28.38
C PHE A 31 25.65 10.45 -28.91
N TYR A 32 26.43 10.76 -29.95
CA TYR A 32 27.41 9.82 -30.49
C TYR A 32 28.52 9.51 -29.50
N ALA A 33 29.04 10.52 -28.80
CA ALA A 33 30.06 10.34 -27.77
C ALA A 33 29.59 9.40 -26.65
N LEU A 34 28.35 9.57 -26.16
CA LEU A 34 27.75 8.68 -25.17
C LEU A 34 27.63 7.24 -25.70
N LYS A 35 27.25 7.07 -26.96
CA LYS A 35 27.11 5.76 -27.58
C LYS A 35 28.45 5.05 -27.74
N GLU A 36 29.50 5.76 -28.15
CA GLU A 36 30.89 5.27 -28.23
C GLU A 36 31.43 4.88 -26.86
N MET A 37 31.11 5.65 -25.81
CA MET A 37 31.43 5.31 -24.42
C MET A 37 30.60 4.15 -23.86
N GLY A 38 29.70 3.55 -24.65
CA GLY A 38 28.90 2.39 -24.27
C GLY A 38 27.61 2.71 -23.50
N PHE A 39 27.26 4.00 -23.33
CA PHE A 39 26.00 4.38 -22.71
C PHE A 39 24.82 4.09 -23.65
N LYS A 40 23.69 3.67 -23.07
CA LYS A 40 22.46 3.35 -23.79
C LYS A 40 21.31 4.09 -23.17
N PHE A 41 20.54 4.82 -23.98
CA PHE A 41 19.25 5.36 -23.55
C PHE A 41 18.25 4.20 -23.45
N LYS A 42 17.85 3.87 -22.23
CA LYS A 42 16.93 2.78 -21.93
C LYS A 42 15.82 3.32 -21.03
N MET A 43 14.64 2.73 -21.12
CA MET A 43 13.60 2.98 -20.11
C MET A 43 14.20 2.75 -18.72
N THR A 44 14.12 3.76 -17.88
CA THR A 44 14.41 3.64 -16.46
C THR A 44 13.40 2.67 -15.88
N ASN A 45 13.85 1.49 -15.47
CA ASN A 45 13.03 0.66 -14.61
C ASN A 45 12.99 1.37 -13.25
N ASN A 46 11.83 1.96 -12.89
CA ASN A 46 11.63 2.65 -11.62
C ASN A 46 12.03 1.78 -10.41
N ARG A 47 12.04 0.45 -10.57
CA ARG A 47 12.49 -0.51 -9.55
C ARG A 47 14.01 -0.49 -9.27
N ARG A 48 14.83 0.16 -10.10
CA ARG A 48 16.29 0.25 -9.87
C ARG A 48 16.67 1.24 -8.78
N GLY A 49 15.76 2.17 -8.43
CA GLY A 49 15.93 3.12 -7.32
C GLY A 49 15.31 2.68 -6.00
N SER A 50 14.49 1.62 -6.02
CA SER A 50 13.85 1.01 -4.85
C SER A 50 14.85 0.12 -4.10
N CYS A 51 15.91 0.73 -3.55
CA CYS A 51 16.59 0.09 -2.44
C CYS A 51 15.55 -0.08 -1.33
N GLU A 52 15.36 -1.29 -0.82
CA GLU A 52 14.46 -1.52 0.33
C GLU A 52 14.79 -0.50 1.42
N GLN A 53 13.79 0.23 1.89
CA GLN A 53 14.00 1.20 2.96
C GLN A 53 14.41 0.45 4.23
N SER A 54 15.35 0.99 5.01
CA SER A 54 15.88 0.29 6.20
C SER A 54 14.79 -0.15 7.18
N HIS A 55 13.72 0.65 7.31
CA HIS A 55 12.59 0.30 8.16
C HIS A 55 11.79 -0.90 7.60
N VAL A 56 11.62 -1.00 6.27
CA VAL A 56 10.99 -2.15 5.60
C VAL A 56 11.82 -3.42 5.81
N VAL A 57 13.15 -3.31 5.68
CA VAL A 57 14.07 -4.43 5.97
C VAL A 57 13.91 -4.89 7.43
N SER A 58 13.86 -3.97 8.38
CA SER A 58 13.65 -4.27 9.80
C SER A 58 12.31 -4.97 10.04
N MET A 59 11.21 -4.45 9.49
CA MET A 59 9.88 -5.07 9.59
C MET A 59 9.86 -6.49 9.01
N ARG A 60 10.49 -6.68 7.86
CA ARG A 60 10.61 -7.99 7.21
C ARG A 60 11.41 -8.97 8.08
N ASN A 61 12.51 -8.53 8.70
CA ASN A 61 13.27 -9.36 9.65
C ASN A 61 12.41 -9.77 10.85
N VAL A 62 11.64 -8.84 11.43
CA VAL A 62 10.71 -9.17 12.53
C VAL A 62 9.67 -10.19 12.10
N PHE A 63 9.08 -10.02 10.91
CA PHE A 63 8.15 -10.99 10.34
C PHE A 63 8.79 -12.38 10.19
N LEU A 64 9.96 -12.45 9.54
CA LEU A 64 10.68 -13.71 9.31
C LEU A 64 11.08 -14.41 10.61
N LEU A 65 11.53 -13.66 11.62
CA LEU A 65 11.86 -14.21 12.93
C LEU A 65 10.63 -14.85 13.59
N LYS A 66 9.48 -14.17 13.55
CA LYS A 66 8.24 -14.73 14.09
C LYS A 66 7.74 -15.92 13.27
N TYR A 67 7.91 -15.88 11.95
CA TYR A 67 7.58 -16.99 11.05
C TYR A 67 8.38 -18.24 11.43
N ILE A 68 9.71 -18.10 11.56
CA ILE A 68 10.62 -19.18 11.97
C ILE A 68 10.26 -19.70 13.37
N ARG A 69 10.03 -18.81 14.35
CA ARG A 69 9.62 -19.20 15.70
C ARG A 69 8.33 -20.01 15.74
N ASN A 70 7.36 -19.72 14.87
CA ASN A 70 6.15 -20.54 14.75
C ASN A 70 6.46 -21.91 14.14
N LEU A 71 7.38 -22.01 13.18
CA LEU A 71 7.79 -23.31 12.63
C LEU A 71 8.56 -24.18 13.64
N GLU A 72 9.29 -23.54 14.55
CA GLU A 72 10.09 -24.20 15.59
C GLU A 72 9.33 -24.43 16.90
N SER A 73 8.06 -23.99 17.00
CA SER A 73 7.27 -24.15 18.22
C SER A 73 6.81 -25.60 18.41
N GLU A 74 6.49 -25.97 19.64
CA GLU A 74 5.91 -27.28 19.96
C GLU A 74 4.57 -27.52 19.25
N ILE A 75 3.81 -26.44 19.03
CA ILE A 75 2.51 -26.44 18.36
C ILE A 75 2.53 -25.36 17.26
N PRO A 76 2.97 -25.71 16.04
CA PRO A 76 3.01 -24.76 14.93
C PRO A 76 1.60 -24.49 14.41
N HIS A 77 1.32 -23.23 14.09
CA HIS A 77 0.07 -22.83 13.43
C HIS A 77 0.26 -22.72 11.92
N ASP A 78 -0.75 -23.11 11.16
CA ASP A 78 -0.74 -22.93 9.71
C ASP A 78 -0.86 -21.46 9.31
N PHE A 79 -0.20 -21.09 8.22
CA PHE A 79 -0.31 -19.77 7.63
C PHE A 79 -1.42 -19.74 6.58
N VAL A 80 -2.27 -18.71 6.67
CA VAL A 80 -3.30 -18.39 5.69
C VAL A 80 -2.97 -17.02 5.10
N PHE A 81 -2.73 -16.99 3.80
CA PHE A 81 -2.44 -15.80 3.04
C PHE A 81 -3.70 -15.31 2.32
N LEU A 82 -3.87 -14.00 2.31
CA LEU A 82 -4.97 -13.29 1.66
C LEU A 82 -4.34 -12.32 0.66
N ASP A 83 -4.96 -12.19 -0.51
CA ASP A 83 -4.56 -11.17 -1.47
C ASP A 83 -5.74 -10.80 -2.37
N GLU A 84 -5.72 -9.56 -2.86
CA GLU A 84 -6.62 -9.07 -3.89
C GLU A 84 -5.88 -8.90 -5.21
N THR A 85 -6.48 -9.41 -6.28
CA THR A 85 -6.01 -9.14 -7.64
C THR A 85 -7.13 -8.65 -8.52
N TRP A 86 -6.78 -8.18 -9.71
CA TRP A 86 -7.76 -7.73 -10.68
C TRP A 86 -7.44 -8.22 -12.08
N VAL A 87 -8.49 -8.45 -12.85
CA VAL A 87 -8.42 -8.87 -14.24
C VAL A 87 -9.38 -8.04 -15.09
N PHE A 88 -8.96 -7.66 -16.28
CA PHE A 88 -9.85 -7.02 -17.24
C PHE A 88 -10.70 -8.09 -17.95
N SER A 89 -11.96 -7.75 -18.23
CA SER A 89 -12.91 -8.60 -18.96
C SER A 89 -12.41 -8.98 -20.36
N ARG A 90 -11.50 -8.18 -20.93
CA ARG A 90 -10.87 -8.38 -22.24
C ARG A 90 -9.48 -9.03 -22.15
N GLY A 91 -9.05 -9.46 -20.95
CA GLY A 91 -7.73 -10.00 -20.70
C GLY A 91 -6.63 -8.94 -20.60
N ALA A 92 -5.39 -9.38 -20.38
CA ALA A 92 -4.21 -8.52 -20.18
C ALA A 92 -3.35 -8.38 -21.46
N THR A 93 -3.98 -8.39 -22.64
CA THR A 93 -3.26 -8.39 -23.92
C THR A 93 -2.55 -7.05 -24.11
N LYS A 94 -1.21 -7.06 -24.00
CA LYS A 94 -0.37 -5.84 -24.05
C LYS A 94 -0.35 -5.16 -25.42
N ARG A 95 -0.71 -5.88 -26.47
CA ARG A 95 -0.70 -5.39 -27.85
C ARG A 95 -1.91 -5.94 -28.58
N THR A 96 -2.72 -5.04 -29.13
CA THR A 96 -3.83 -5.35 -30.01
C THR A 96 -3.89 -4.28 -31.09
N TRP A 97 -4.30 -4.66 -32.30
CA TRP A 97 -4.64 -3.69 -33.33
C TRP A 97 -5.97 -3.05 -32.94
N GLN A 98 -6.00 -1.73 -32.77
CA GLN A 98 -7.19 -0.99 -32.34
C GLN A 98 -7.20 0.42 -32.92
N ASP A 99 -8.39 1.00 -33.07
CA ASP A 99 -8.56 2.43 -33.31
C ASP A 99 -8.48 3.22 -31.99
N ASP A 100 -8.39 4.55 -32.06
CA ASP A 100 -8.23 5.44 -30.88
C ASP A 100 -9.40 5.41 -29.88
N ARG A 101 -10.41 4.56 -30.09
CA ARG A 101 -11.63 4.45 -29.27
C ARG A 101 -11.61 3.27 -28.30
N ALA A 102 -10.57 2.45 -28.31
CA ALA A 102 -10.51 1.27 -27.48
C ALA A 102 -10.27 1.60 -25.99
N LYS A 103 -11.33 1.44 -25.19
CA LYS A 103 -11.25 1.42 -23.74
C LYS A 103 -10.88 0.02 -23.24
N ASN A 104 -10.07 -0.06 -22.18
CA ASN A 104 -9.88 -1.29 -21.44
C ASN A 104 -11.25 -1.80 -20.96
N GLY A 105 -11.47 -3.13 -21.03
CA GLY A 105 -12.73 -3.74 -20.63
C GLY A 105 -13.05 -3.55 -19.14
N LYS A 106 -14.19 -4.06 -18.68
CA LYS A 106 -14.60 -4.01 -17.27
C LYS A 106 -13.53 -4.64 -16.37
N ARG A 107 -13.21 -4.04 -15.22
CA ARG A 107 -12.32 -4.66 -14.23
C ARG A 107 -13.13 -5.56 -13.30
N TYR A 108 -12.65 -6.78 -13.11
CA TYR A 108 -13.08 -7.69 -12.06
C TYR A 108 -12.02 -7.73 -10.97
N ILE A 109 -12.44 -7.59 -9.72
CA ILE A 109 -11.63 -7.77 -8.53
C ILE A 109 -11.89 -9.18 -8.02
N ILE A 110 -10.82 -9.88 -7.67
CA ILE A 110 -10.81 -11.24 -7.16
C ILE A 110 -10.08 -11.20 -5.83
N ILE A 111 -10.73 -11.66 -4.77
CA ILE A 111 -10.12 -11.85 -3.45
C ILE A 111 -10.23 -13.31 -3.05
N HIS A 112 -9.17 -13.86 -2.46
CA HIS A 112 -9.14 -15.26 -2.03
C HIS A 112 -8.21 -15.46 -0.82
N ALA A 113 -8.50 -16.50 -0.04
CA ALA A 113 -7.64 -17.00 1.03
C ALA A 113 -7.06 -18.39 0.72
N GLY A 114 -5.80 -18.64 1.07
CA GLY A 114 -5.17 -19.95 0.90
C GLY A 114 -3.97 -20.18 1.81
N GLY A 115 -3.65 -21.44 2.05
CA GLY A 115 -2.51 -21.85 2.88
C GLY A 115 -1.76 -23.04 2.29
N ARG A 116 -1.02 -23.77 3.14
CA ARG A 116 -0.21 -24.93 2.74
C ARG A 116 -1.00 -26.01 2.01
N ASN A 117 -2.27 -26.19 2.36
CA ASN A 117 -3.17 -27.21 1.80
C ASN A 117 -3.96 -26.71 0.59
N GLY A 118 -3.61 -25.54 0.04
CA GLY A 118 -4.30 -24.91 -1.07
C GLY A 118 -5.30 -23.85 -0.62
N PHE A 119 -6.23 -23.53 -1.51
CA PHE A 119 -7.24 -22.50 -1.31
C PHE A 119 -8.32 -22.96 -0.32
N ILE A 120 -8.79 -22.03 0.53
CA ILE A 120 -9.91 -22.31 1.45
C ILE A 120 -11.19 -22.38 0.61
N GLU A 121 -11.89 -23.51 0.66
CA GLU A 121 -13.05 -23.76 -0.20
C GLU A 121 -14.17 -22.75 0.02
N GLY A 122 -14.63 -22.13 -1.07
CA GLY A 122 -15.65 -21.09 -1.06
C GLY A 122 -15.22 -19.79 -0.37
N SER A 123 -13.92 -19.52 -0.22
CA SER A 123 -13.42 -18.20 0.18
C SER A 123 -13.16 -17.26 -1.00
N SER A 124 -13.38 -17.72 -2.24
CA SER A 124 -13.29 -16.86 -3.43
C SER A 124 -14.44 -15.88 -3.47
N LEU A 125 -14.13 -14.59 -3.66
CA LEU A 125 -15.11 -13.56 -3.95
C LEU A 125 -14.67 -12.79 -5.19
N ILE A 126 -15.57 -12.67 -6.18
CA ILE A 126 -15.34 -12.00 -7.45
C ILE A 126 -16.44 -10.97 -7.67
N PHE A 127 -16.06 -9.71 -7.89
CA PHE A 127 -17.00 -8.64 -8.18
C PHE A 127 -16.42 -7.66 -9.20
N SER A 128 -17.26 -6.85 -9.81
CA SER A 128 -16.87 -5.97 -10.91
C SER A 128 -16.96 -4.50 -10.51
N SER A 129 -16.01 -3.66 -10.96
CA SER A 129 -15.89 -2.26 -10.55
C SER A 129 -16.98 -1.31 -11.09
N THR A 130 -18.05 -1.83 -11.71
CA THR A 130 -19.08 -1.01 -12.37
C THR A 130 -20.43 -1.71 -12.42
N ASN A 131 -21.41 -1.20 -11.66
CA ASN A 131 -22.81 -1.15 -12.07
C ASN A 131 -23.52 -0.02 -11.33
N LYS A 132 -24.15 0.88 -12.09
CA LYS A 132 -25.00 2.00 -11.61
C LYS A 132 -26.36 1.57 -11.06
N SER A 133 -26.50 0.32 -10.64
CA SER A 133 -27.66 -0.13 -9.90
C SER A 133 -27.26 -1.26 -8.97
N PHE A 134 -27.79 -1.17 -7.74
CA PHE A 134 -27.45 -1.96 -6.56
C PHE A 134 -26.10 -1.61 -5.93
N ASP A 135 -26.01 -0.43 -5.29
CA ASP A 135 -25.15 0.05 -4.17
C ASP A 135 -23.69 -0.45 -3.99
N TYR A 136 -23.16 -1.22 -4.93
CA TYR A 136 -21.81 -1.78 -4.97
C TYR A 136 -21.03 -0.97 -5.99
N HIS A 137 -20.80 0.29 -5.64
CA HIS A 137 -20.14 1.23 -6.52
C HIS A 137 -18.64 1.34 -6.37
N ASP A 138 -18.04 0.71 -5.37
CA ASP A 138 -16.64 0.96 -5.07
C ASP A 138 -15.77 -0.27 -5.28
N ASN A 139 -14.48 0.01 -5.44
CA ASN A 139 -13.42 -0.98 -5.29
C ASN A 139 -13.56 -1.72 -3.94
N MET A 140 -12.64 -2.64 -3.65
CA MET A 140 -12.58 -3.28 -2.33
C MET A 140 -12.68 -2.22 -1.22
N ASN A 141 -13.71 -2.32 -0.38
CA ASN A 141 -13.95 -1.42 0.75
C ASN A 141 -13.92 -2.21 2.06
N ALA A 142 -13.78 -1.50 3.18
CA ALA A 142 -13.57 -2.14 4.47
C ALA A 142 -14.77 -3.00 4.93
N GLU A 143 -16.01 -2.61 4.61
CA GLU A 143 -17.22 -3.37 4.97
C GLU A 143 -17.29 -4.70 4.21
N LEU A 144 -17.03 -4.64 2.90
CA LEU A 144 -17.01 -5.83 2.06
C LEU A 144 -15.90 -6.77 2.48
N PHE A 145 -14.71 -6.23 2.80
CA PHE A 145 -13.58 -7.02 3.30
C PHE A 145 -13.91 -7.69 4.62
N GLU A 146 -14.42 -6.94 5.60
CA GLU A 146 -14.75 -7.45 6.92
C GLU A 146 -15.80 -8.56 6.86
N LYS A 147 -16.87 -8.33 6.10
CA LYS A 147 -17.92 -9.34 5.89
C LYS A 147 -17.36 -10.60 5.22
N TRP A 148 -16.61 -10.44 4.14
CA TRP A 148 -15.98 -11.56 3.44
C TRP A 148 -15.03 -12.33 4.35
N PHE A 149 -14.19 -11.62 5.09
CA PHE A 149 -13.19 -12.18 5.98
C PHE A 149 -13.85 -13.00 7.10
N GLU A 150 -14.87 -12.46 7.75
CA GLU A 150 -15.59 -13.18 8.80
C GLU A 150 -16.36 -14.39 8.25
N GLU A 151 -17.17 -14.18 7.20
CA GLU A 151 -18.11 -15.20 6.72
C GLU A 151 -17.43 -16.31 5.90
N SER A 152 -16.41 -15.93 5.11
CA SER A 152 -15.83 -16.80 4.08
C SER A 152 -14.42 -17.30 4.41
N VAL A 153 -13.73 -16.66 5.35
CA VAL A 153 -12.39 -17.09 5.80
C VAL A 153 -12.47 -17.62 7.22
N LEU A 154 -12.76 -16.79 8.22
CA LEU A 154 -12.67 -17.15 9.64
C LEU A 154 -13.57 -18.34 10.01
N LYS A 155 -14.82 -18.35 9.57
CA LYS A 155 -15.77 -19.45 9.84
C LYS A 155 -15.36 -20.80 9.22
N LYS A 156 -14.44 -20.80 8.25
CA LYS A 156 -14.00 -22.00 7.52
C LYS A 156 -12.64 -22.52 7.96
N LEU A 157 -11.96 -21.83 8.87
CA LEU A 157 -10.70 -22.31 9.44
C LEU A 157 -10.99 -23.42 10.44
N ALA A 158 -10.49 -24.62 10.16
CA ALA A 158 -10.69 -25.79 11.01
C ALA A 158 -9.88 -25.74 12.32
N GLN A 159 -8.82 -24.93 12.34
CA GLN A 159 -7.90 -24.82 13.47
C GLN A 159 -7.36 -23.40 13.60
N PRO A 160 -6.85 -23.01 14.79
CA PRO A 160 -6.15 -21.75 14.95
C PRO A 160 -5.05 -21.61 13.90
N SER A 161 -5.00 -20.46 13.25
CA SER A 161 -4.13 -20.21 12.10
C SER A 161 -3.55 -18.79 12.19
N ILE A 162 -2.37 -18.59 11.59
CA ILE A 162 -1.75 -17.28 11.43
C ILE A 162 -2.21 -16.67 10.12
N ILE A 163 -2.89 -15.53 10.19
CA ILE A 163 -3.40 -14.83 9.03
C ILE A 163 -2.40 -13.76 8.60
N VAL A 164 -2.07 -13.79 7.30
CA VAL A 164 -1.12 -12.89 6.65
C VAL A 164 -1.85 -12.12 5.55
N LEU A 165 -1.82 -10.80 5.67
CA LEU A 165 -2.38 -9.85 4.70
C LEU A 165 -1.42 -8.70 4.47
N ASP A 166 -1.64 -7.96 3.38
CA ASP A 166 -0.91 -6.73 3.11
C ASP A 166 -1.35 -5.60 4.07
N ASN A 167 -0.77 -4.41 3.91
CA ASN A 167 -1.10 -3.25 4.74
C ASN A 167 -2.02 -2.26 4.01
N ALA A 168 -3.01 -2.74 3.26
CA ALA A 168 -3.99 -1.85 2.64
C ALA A 168 -4.87 -1.15 3.68
N SER A 169 -5.20 0.12 3.43
CA SER A 169 -5.95 0.96 4.36
C SER A 169 -7.33 0.40 4.72
N TYR A 170 -7.98 -0.33 3.81
CA TYR A 170 -9.29 -0.94 4.04
C TYR A 170 -9.25 -2.23 4.88
N HIS A 171 -8.07 -2.83 5.10
CA HIS A 171 -7.93 -3.96 6.02
C HIS A 171 -7.99 -3.54 7.49
N THR A 172 -7.77 -2.26 7.76
CA THR A 172 -7.74 -1.73 9.12
C THR A 172 -8.89 -0.75 9.31
N ARG A 173 -9.87 -1.12 10.14
CA ARG A 173 -10.80 -0.16 10.72
C ARG A 173 -10.60 -0.08 12.22
N LYS A 174 -10.55 1.16 12.70
CA LYS A 174 -10.63 1.43 14.14
C LYS A 174 -12.09 1.21 14.53
N SER A 175 -12.32 0.33 15.50
CA SER A 175 -13.64 0.12 16.10
C SER A 175 -14.21 1.42 16.70
N GLU A 176 -13.33 2.37 17.03
CA GLU A 176 -13.68 3.62 17.65
C GLU A 176 -12.90 4.79 17.01
N LYS A 177 -13.55 5.95 16.88
CA LYS A 177 -12.89 7.17 16.41
C LYS A 177 -12.01 7.74 17.52
N ILE A 178 -10.78 7.25 17.54
CA ILE A 178 -9.77 7.67 18.48
C ILE A 178 -9.32 9.12 18.16
N PRO A 179 -9.38 10.06 19.11
CA PRO A 179 -8.94 11.44 18.89
C PRO A 179 -7.46 11.53 18.50
N THR A 180 -7.14 12.53 17.70
CA THR A 180 -5.78 12.85 17.25
C THR A 180 -5.43 14.30 17.59
N ALA A 181 -4.20 14.72 17.30
CA ALA A 181 -3.78 16.12 17.46
C ALA A 181 -4.63 17.10 16.62
N SER A 182 -5.34 16.63 15.58
CA SER A 182 -6.28 17.43 14.79
C SER A 182 -7.70 17.48 15.39
N SER A 183 -8.08 16.58 16.29
CA SER A 183 -9.41 16.57 16.95
C SER A 183 -9.65 17.79 17.83
N THR A 184 -10.90 18.20 18.03
CA THR A 184 -11.20 19.35 18.91
C THR A 184 -10.98 18.99 20.39
N LYS A 185 -10.81 20.01 21.25
CA LYS A 185 -10.70 19.79 22.71
C LYS A 185 -11.95 19.08 23.26
N GLU A 186 -13.11 19.37 22.68
CA GLU A 186 -14.39 18.76 23.04
C GLU A 186 -14.46 17.28 22.62
N GLU A 187 -14.04 16.94 21.39
CA GLU A 187 -13.95 15.55 20.93
C GLU A 187 -13.03 14.73 21.86
N ILE A 188 -11.86 15.26 22.23
CA ILE A 188 -10.92 14.60 23.13
C ILE A 188 -11.52 14.46 24.55
N SER A 189 -12.19 15.49 25.05
CA SER A 189 -12.83 15.45 26.37
C SER A 189 -13.96 14.42 26.43
N ASN A 190 -14.79 14.35 25.38
CA ASN A 190 -15.88 13.37 25.29
C ASN A 190 -15.35 11.94 25.17
N TRP A 191 -14.24 11.74 24.45
CA TRP A 191 -13.53 10.47 24.40
C TRP A 191 -13.04 10.02 25.77
N LEU A 192 -12.37 10.90 26.51
CA LEU A 192 -11.88 10.59 27.87
C LEU A 192 -13.05 10.27 28.82
N LYS A 193 -14.17 11.00 28.73
CA LYS A 193 -15.41 10.68 29.48
C LYS A 193 -15.95 9.29 29.12
N MET A 194 -16.08 9.00 27.83
CA MET A 194 -16.56 7.69 27.35
C MET A 194 -15.68 6.53 27.85
N LYS A 195 -14.36 6.76 27.95
CA LYS A 195 -13.39 5.80 28.49
C LYS A 195 -13.27 5.82 30.01
N ASN A 196 -14.11 6.58 30.73
CA ASN A 196 -14.06 6.78 32.18
C ASN A 196 -12.68 7.21 32.69
N ARG A 197 -11.99 8.07 31.94
CA ARG A 197 -10.66 8.57 32.30
C ARG A 197 -10.78 9.94 32.97
N PRO A 198 -10.18 10.13 34.15
CA PRO A 198 -10.21 11.43 34.82
C PRO A 198 -9.37 12.46 34.07
N PHE A 199 -9.91 13.67 33.92
CA PHE A 199 -9.19 14.83 33.38
C PHE A 199 -9.74 16.13 33.98
N GLY A 200 -8.92 17.17 33.99
CA GLY A 200 -9.31 18.50 34.45
C GLY A 200 -9.98 19.30 33.32
N THR A 201 -11.08 20.00 33.62
CA THR A 201 -11.79 20.85 32.64
C THR A 201 -10.93 22.02 32.12
N ALA A 202 -9.99 22.49 32.94
CA ALA A 202 -9.05 23.55 32.60
C ALA A 202 -7.86 23.08 31.74
N MET A 203 -7.64 21.76 31.60
CA MET A 203 -6.47 21.24 30.87
C MET A 203 -6.46 21.66 29.40
N PHE A 204 -5.28 21.91 28.86
CA PHE A 204 -5.08 22.22 27.45
C PHE A 204 -5.24 20.97 26.59
N LYS A 205 -5.50 21.19 25.29
CA LYS A 205 -5.70 20.10 24.32
C LYS A 205 -4.53 19.10 24.29
N ALA A 206 -3.30 19.59 24.44
CA ALA A 206 -2.10 18.75 24.47
C ALA A 206 -2.07 17.84 25.72
N GLU A 207 -2.37 18.39 26.90
CA GLU A 207 -2.40 17.64 28.16
C GLU A 207 -3.49 16.55 28.16
N LEU A 208 -4.66 16.85 27.59
CA LEU A 208 -5.72 15.86 27.41
C LEU A 208 -5.31 14.74 26.45
N LEU A 209 -4.53 15.06 25.41
CA LEU A 209 -4.03 14.08 24.44
C LEU A 209 -3.00 13.14 25.10
N GLU A 210 -2.11 13.68 25.93
CA GLU A 210 -1.08 12.90 26.65
C GLU A 210 -1.67 11.84 27.58
N ILE A 211 -2.75 12.18 28.30
CA ILE A 211 -3.51 11.22 29.14
C ILE A 211 -3.97 10.02 28.30
N ASP A 212 -4.37 10.26 27.06
CA ASP A 212 -4.80 9.19 26.17
C ASP A 212 -3.61 8.40 25.59
N THR A 213 -2.53 9.07 25.17
CA THR A 213 -1.34 8.44 24.59
C THR A 213 -0.64 7.48 25.56
N PHE A 214 -0.41 7.91 26.81
CA PHE A 214 0.24 7.08 27.84
C PHE A 214 -0.52 5.78 28.13
N ASN A 215 -1.86 5.84 28.10
CA ASN A 215 -2.70 4.67 28.32
C ASN A 215 -2.80 3.77 27.09
N ARG A 216 -2.61 4.30 25.87
CA ARG A 216 -2.55 3.49 24.64
C ARG A 216 -1.30 2.61 24.60
N GLU A 217 -0.14 3.13 25.00
CA GLU A 217 1.10 2.34 25.08
C GLU A 217 0.91 1.11 25.97
N LYS A 218 0.24 1.30 27.12
CA LYS A 218 -0.09 0.23 28.05
C LYS A 218 -1.06 -0.82 27.47
N ILE A 219 -2.09 -0.40 26.73
CA ILE A 219 -3.07 -1.32 26.10
C ILE A 219 -2.46 -2.07 24.91
N ILE A 220 -1.57 -1.43 24.14
CA ILE A 220 -0.92 -2.05 22.98
C ILE A 220 0.01 -3.20 23.42
N ASP A 221 0.62 -3.09 24.58
CA ASP A 221 1.43 -4.16 25.18
C ASP A 221 0.56 -5.37 25.64
N ASP A 222 -0.68 -5.13 26.06
CA ASP A 222 -1.57 -6.15 26.62
C ASP A 222 -2.49 -6.84 25.58
N VAL A 223 -2.72 -6.24 24.40
CA VAL A 223 -3.74 -6.70 23.42
C VAL A 223 -3.13 -6.97 22.04
N ARG A 224 -2.08 -7.80 21.93
CA ARG A 224 -1.65 -8.32 20.62
C ARG A 224 -2.26 -9.71 20.34
N PRO A 225 -3.48 -9.83 19.78
CA PRO A 225 -3.82 -10.95 18.93
C PRO A 225 -2.82 -11.00 17.76
N LEU A 226 -2.34 -12.19 17.43
CA LEU A 226 -1.38 -12.47 16.37
C LEU A 226 -2.00 -12.25 14.97
N VAL A 227 -2.17 -10.99 14.58
CA VAL A 227 -2.37 -10.61 13.17
C VAL A 227 -1.04 -10.15 12.63
N PHE A 228 -0.58 -10.82 11.57
CA PHE A 228 0.69 -10.53 10.93
C PHE A 228 0.45 -9.73 9.67
N THR A 229 0.67 -8.43 9.75
CA THR A 229 0.66 -7.58 8.56
C THR A 229 2.03 -7.62 7.89
N VAL A 230 2.04 -7.92 6.59
CA VAL A 230 3.22 -7.80 5.74
C VAL A 230 3.12 -6.47 5.02
N ASN A 231 4.07 -5.57 5.28
CA ASN A 231 4.08 -4.26 4.63
C ASN A 231 4.63 -4.43 3.20
N THR A 232 3.76 -4.63 2.22
CA THR A 232 4.11 -4.43 0.81
C THR A 232 3.91 -2.95 0.53
N GLY A 233 5.01 -2.20 0.42
CA GLY A 233 4.99 -0.75 0.28
C GLY A 233 3.97 -0.28 -0.76
N SER A 234 2.87 0.28 -0.27
CA SER A 234 1.95 1.08 -1.07
C SER A 234 2.51 2.50 -1.08
N ASP A 235 3.20 2.86 -2.16
CA ASP A 235 3.43 4.27 -2.48
C ASP A 235 2.05 4.87 -2.84
N GLU A 236 1.58 5.79 -2.03
CA GLU A 236 0.61 6.80 -2.44
C GLU A 236 1.24 7.69 -3.52
N GLU A 237 0.54 7.79 -4.65
CA GLU A 237 0.39 8.97 -5.54
C GLU A 237 0.21 8.51 -6.99
N SER A 238 -1.03 8.57 -7.47
CA SER A 238 -1.26 8.88 -8.89
C SER A 238 -2.43 9.85 -9.00
N ASP A 239 -2.19 11.07 -8.52
CA ASP A 239 -2.76 12.25 -9.17
C ASP A 239 -2.13 12.32 -10.57
N TYR A 240 -2.85 11.81 -11.57
CA TYR A 240 -2.63 12.21 -12.96
C TYR A 240 -3.73 13.17 -13.35
N LEU A 241 -3.40 14.44 -13.13
CA LEU A 241 -3.66 15.61 -13.98
C LEU A 241 -4.71 15.39 -15.08
N SER A 242 -5.86 16.03 -14.87
CA SER A 242 -6.67 16.59 -15.94
C SER A 242 -5.86 17.68 -16.65
N GLU A 243 -5.22 17.35 -17.76
CA GLU A 243 -4.87 18.36 -18.76
C GLU A 243 -6.10 18.65 -19.61
N SER A 244 -6.71 19.79 -19.28
CA SER A 244 -7.53 20.57 -20.19
C SER A 244 -6.64 21.14 -21.29
N ASP A 245 -6.81 20.68 -22.52
CA ASP A 245 -6.46 21.48 -23.70
C ASP A 245 -7.75 22.00 -24.32
N ASN A 246 -8.04 23.26 -23.95
CA ASN A 246 -8.81 24.19 -24.74
C ASN A 246 -7.89 24.79 -25.82
N ASP A 247 -8.55 25.11 -26.94
CA ASP A 247 -8.21 26.12 -27.94
C ASP A 247 -7.30 25.76 -29.15
N ALA A 248 -7.94 25.96 -30.31
CA ALA A 248 -7.46 26.26 -31.67
C ALA A 248 -6.97 25.11 -32.57
#